data_AF-A0A7D3WWN9-F1
#
_entry.id   AF-A0A7D3WWN9-F1
#
_cell.length_a   1.000
_cell.length_b   1.000
_cell.length_c   1.000
_cell.angle_alpha   90.00
_cell.angle_beta   90.00
_cell.angle_gamma   90.00
#
_symmetry.space_group_name_H-M   'P 1'
#
loop_
_entity.id
_entity.type
_entity.pdbx_description
1 polymer ?
#
loop_
_entity_poly.entity_id
_entity_poly.type
_entity_poly.pdbx_seq_one_letter_code
_entity_poly.pdbx_strand_id
1 'polypeptide(L)'
;MLLAVENPATLFSHTEEGVVAGVQWLKLGVEVVGALIIALGIITSGRLLVRALLARRTADFTAIRLTLARYLALALEFQLGADILSTAIAPSWEQIGKLGAIAIIRTALNFFLSKEMEDERKQSGNEQAVVASSTQP
;
A
#
# COMPACT_ATOMS: atom_id res chain seq x y z
N MET A 1 3.51 49.70 -31.36
CA MET A 1 3.24 49.79 -29.91
C MET A 1 1.82 49.29 -29.66
N LEU A 2 1.63 47.97 -29.81
CA LEU A 2 0.38 47.27 -29.55
C LEU A 2 0.48 46.74 -28.11
N LEU A 3 -0.40 47.19 -27.24
CA LEU A 3 -0.53 46.67 -25.88
C LEU A 3 -0.84 45.18 -25.99
N ALA A 4 0.11 44.35 -25.56
CA ALA A 4 -0.11 42.94 -25.26
C ALA A 4 -1.15 42.89 -24.13
N VAL A 5 -2.43 42.81 -24.51
CA VAL A 5 -3.49 42.42 -23.61
C VAL A 5 -3.23 40.95 -23.31
N GLU A 6 -2.56 40.67 -22.18
CA GLU A 6 -2.49 39.32 -21.63
C GLU A 6 -3.94 38.84 -21.40
N ASN A 7 -4.36 37.87 -22.20
CA ASN A 7 -5.71 37.31 -22.11
C ASN A 7 -5.83 36.61 -20.74
N PRO A 8 -6.84 36.89 -19.90
CA PRO A 8 -7.00 36.28 -18.57
C PRO A 8 -6.97 34.74 -18.61
N ALA A 9 -7.34 34.13 -19.74
CA ALA A 9 -7.23 32.69 -19.96
C ALA A 9 -5.78 32.15 -19.90
N THR A 10 -4.79 32.92 -20.34
CA THR A 10 -3.37 32.54 -20.35
C THR A 10 -2.70 32.69 -18.98
N LEU A 11 -3.11 33.70 -18.20
CA LEU A 11 -2.66 33.86 -16.83
C LEU A 11 -3.20 32.74 -15.94
N PHE A 12 -4.47 32.36 -16.13
CA PHE A 12 -5.09 31.26 -15.39
C PHE A 12 -4.41 29.91 -15.66
N SER A 13 -4.07 29.60 -16.92
CA SER A 13 -3.38 28.34 -17.27
C SER A 13 -1.98 28.24 -16.67
N HIS A 14 -1.19 29.32 -16.69
CA HIS A 14 0.13 29.33 -16.08
C HIS A 14 0.09 29.19 -14.55
N THR A 15 -0.93 29.78 -13.91
CA THR A 15 -1.12 29.60 -12.45
C THR A 15 -1.57 28.18 -12.10
N GLU A 16 -2.42 27.56 -12.92
CA GLU A 16 -2.90 26.19 -12.71
C GLU A 16 -1.76 25.16 -12.84
N GLU A 17 -0.94 25.29 -13.88
CA GLU A 17 0.25 24.45 -14.08
C GLU A 17 1.23 24.54 -12.89
N GLY A 18 1.45 25.75 -12.37
CA GLY A 18 2.31 25.97 -11.20
C GLY A 18 1.78 25.30 -9.93
N VAL A 19 0.46 25.38 -9.70
CA VAL A 19 -0.19 24.73 -8.54
C VAL A 19 -0.12 23.21 -8.66
N VAL A 20 -0.42 22.65 -9.83
CA VAL A 20 -0.36 21.20 -10.06
C VAL A 20 1.05 20.67 -9.85
N ALA A 21 2.07 21.34 -10.39
CA ALA A 21 3.46 20.95 -10.19
C ALA A 21 3.85 21.02 -8.70
N GLY A 22 3.44 22.08 -7.99
CA GLY A 22 3.70 22.22 -6.55
C GLY A 22 3.09 21.09 -5.71
N VAL A 23 1.84 20.72 -6.00
CA VAL A 23 1.18 19.61 -5.30
C VAL A 23 1.81 18.25 -5.65
N GLN A 24 2.27 18.05 -6.89
CA GLN A 24 2.99 16.83 -7.26
C GLN A 24 4.32 16.68 -6.51
N TRP A 25 5.10 17.77 -6.37
CA TRP A 25 6.31 17.76 -5.56
C TRP A 25 6.02 17.49 -4.08
N LEU A 26 4.94 18.06 -3.56
CA LEU A 26 4.51 17.80 -2.18
C LEU A 26 4.10 16.34 -1.99
N LYS A 27 3.29 15.78 -2.89
CA LYS A 27 2.90 14.37 -2.89
C LYS A 27 4.13 13.47 -2.87
N LEU A 28 5.09 13.70 -3.78
CA LEU A 28 6.33 12.94 -3.84
C LEU A 28 7.10 13.01 -2.52
N GLY A 29 7.18 14.20 -1.91
CA GLY A 29 7.81 14.38 -0.60
C GLY A 29 7.15 13.54 0.49
N VAL A 30 5.81 13.52 0.53
CA VAL A 30 5.04 12.72 1.49
C VAL A 30 5.25 11.21 1.26
N GLU A 31 5.26 10.75 0.01
CA GLU A 31 5.54 9.36 -0.34
C GLU A 31 6.95 8.92 0.12
N VAL A 32 7.95 9.78 -0.10
CA VAL A 32 9.32 9.52 0.36
C VAL A 32 9.38 9.42 1.89
N VAL A 33 8.70 10.31 2.61
CA VAL A 33 8.62 10.23 4.08
C VAL A 33 7.98 8.92 4.53
N GLY A 34 6.85 8.53 3.93
CA GLY A 34 6.21 7.24 4.21
C GLY A 34 7.14 6.04 3.97
N ALA A 35 7.85 6.03 2.83
CA ALA A 35 8.81 4.99 2.50
C ALA A 35 9.97 4.89 3.51
N LEU A 36 10.49 6.04 3.97
CA LEU A 36 11.53 6.09 5.00
C LEU A 36 11.03 5.54 6.35
N ILE A 37 9.80 5.86 6.74
CA ILE A 37 9.19 5.34 7.98
C ILE A 37 9.06 3.82 7.90
N ILE A 38 8.63 3.26 6.76
CA ILE A 38 8.58 1.81 6.54
C ILE A 38 9.98 1.20 6.66
N ALA A 39 10.98 1.80 6.01
CA ALA A 39 12.36 1.32 6.06
C ALA A 39 12.90 1.29 7.50
N LEU A 40 12.64 2.33 8.29
CA LEU A 40 12.99 2.38 9.71
C LEU A 40 12.30 1.29 10.52
N GLY A 41 11.01 1.05 10.27
CA GLY A 41 10.25 -0.05 10.89
C GLY A 41 10.86 -1.42 10.60
N ILE A 42 11.22 -1.68 9.35
CA ILE A 42 11.87 -2.92 8.93
C ILE A 42 13.23 -3.09 9.62
N ILE A 43 14.07 -2.05 9.63
CA ILE A 43 15.40 -2.11 10.25
C ILE A 43 15.29 -2.36 11.75
N THR A 44 14.42 -1.61 12.44
CA THR A 44 14.27 -1.71 13.90
C THR A 44 13.68 -3.06 14.33
N SER A 45 12.58 -3.50 13.71
CA SER A 45 12.00 -4.81 13.98
C SER A 45 12.89 -5.96 13.53
N GLY A 46 13.62 -5.82 12.43
CA GLY A 46 14.58 -6.81 11.96
C GLY A 46 15.74 -7.02 12.94
N ARG A 47 16.31 -5.93 13.49
CA ARG A 47 17.34 -6.03 14.54
C ARG A 47 16.81 -6.74 15.78
N LEU A 48 15.57 -6.46 16.15
CA LEU A 48 14.92 -7.08 17.32
C LEU A 48 14.65 -8.57 17.07
N LEU A 49 14.23 -8.93 15.85
CA LEU A 49 14.07 -10.33 15.40
C LEU A 49 15.36 -11.11 15.45
N VAL A 50 16.45 -10.57 14.89
CA VAL A 50 17.77 -11.24 14.93
C VAL A 50 18.20 -11.51 16.37
N ARG A 51 18.03 -10.54 17.28
CA ARG A 51 18.34 -10.73 18.71
C ARG A 51 17.46 -11.80 19.35
N ALA A 52 16.16 -11.81 19.09
CA ALA A 52 15.23 -12.79 19.65
C ALA A 52 15.52 -14.22 19.17
N LEU A 53 15.88 -14.38 17.89
CA LEU A 53 16.28 -15.66 17.31
C LEU A 53 17.58 -16.18 17.93
N LEU A 54 18.59 -15.31 18.09
CA LEU A 54 19.85 -15.67 18.76
C LEU A 54 19.63 -16.05 20.23
N ALA A 55 18.71 -15.39 20.92
CA ALA A 55 18.36 -15.66 22.31
C ALA A 55 17.35 -16.81 22.51
N ARG A 56 16.79 -17.38 21.43
CA ARG A 56 15.72 -18.41 21.44
C ARG A 56 14.50 -18.05 22.31
N ARG A 57 14.13 -16.77 22.40
CA ARG A 57 12.99 -16.29 23.21
C ARG A 57 11.76 -16.01 22.35
N THR A 58 10.70 -16.78 22.57
CA THR A 58 9.43 -16.67 21.83
C THR A 58 8.57 -15.47 22.26
N ALA A 59 8.72 -14.99 23.49
CA ALA A 59 7.98 -13.83 24.01
C ALA A 59 8.27 -12.52 23.24
N ASP A 60 9.44 -12.42 22.60
CA ASP A 60 9.88 -11.20 21.92
C ASP A 60 9.18 -10.99 20.56
N PHE A 61 8.57 -12.03 19.98
CA PHE A 61 7.91 -11.95 18.67
C PHE A 61 6.70 -11.01 18.67
N THR A 62 5.94 -10.95 19.77
CA THR A 62 4.83 -10.01 19.91
C THR A 62 5.32 -8.56 19.91
N ALA A 63 6.43 -8.28 20.60
CA ALA A 63 7.03 -6.95 20.64
C ALA A 63 7.60 -6.54 19.27
N ILE A 64 8.24 -7.46 18.54
CA ILE A 64 8.73 -7.25 17.17
C ILE A 64 7.59 -6.89 16.22
N ARG A 65 6.49 -7.67 16.29
CA ARG A 65 5.28 -7.44 15.49
C ARG A 65 4.66 -6.08 15.80
N LEU A 66 4.52 -5.73 17.08
CA LEU A 66 3.91 -4.46 17.49
C LEU A 66 4.76 -3.26 17.07
N THR A 67 6.08 -3.35 17.19
CA THR A 67 6.99 -2.31 16.68
C THR A 67 6.79 -2.11 15.18
N LEU A 68 6.80 -3.19 14.39
CA LEU A 68 6.63 -3.09 12.94
C LEU A 68 5.27 -2.48 12.59
N ALA A 69 4.20 -2.93 13.26
CA ALA A 69 2.85 -2.43 13.06
C ALA A 69 2.74 -0.92 13.29
N ARG A 70 3.43 -0.36 14.29
CA ARG A 70 3.42 1.09 14.56
C ARG A 70 4.06 1.91 13.43
N TYR A 71 5.21 1.46 12.91
CA TYR A 71 5.85 2.14 11.78
C TYR A 71 5.00 2.05 10.51
N LEU A 72 4.41 0.87 10.25
CA LEU A 72 3.52 0.70 9.10
C LEU A 72 2.26 1.57 9.22
N ALA A 73 1.63 1.62 10.40
CA ALA A 73 0.46 2.48 10.62
C ALA A 73 0.79 3.95 10.38
N LEU A 74 1.90 4.44 10.93
CA LEU A 74 2.35 5.81 10.71
C LEU A 74 2.62 6.10 9.22
N ALA A 75 3.32 5.21 8.53
CA ALA A 75 3.58 5.37 7.09
C ALA A 75 2.30 5.41 6.26
N LEU A 76 1.28 4.63 6.65
CA LEU A 76 -0.02 4.62 5.98
C LEU A 76 -0.77 5.96 6.15
N GLU A 77 -0.64 6.64 7.29
CA GLU A 77 -1.21 7.99 7.46
C GLU A 77 -0.60 8.99 6.49
N PHE A 78 0.73 8.93 6.26
CA PHE A 78 1.39 9.75 5.25
C PHE A 78 0.96 9.36 3.83
N GLN A 79 0.92 8.07 3.50
CA GLN A 79 0.46 7.60 2.18
C GLN A 79 -0.98 8.04 1.89
N LEU A 80 -1.87 7.97 2.88
CA LEU A 80 -3.23 8.50 2.75
C LEU A 80 -3.24 10.00 2.44
N GLY A 81 -2.35 10.78 3.09
CA GLY A 81 -2.17 12.20 2.77
C GLY A 81 -1.72 12.43 1.32
N ALA A 82 -0.78 11.63 0.82
CA ALA A 82 -0.32 11.67 -0.57
C ALA A 82 -1.45 11.33 -1.56
N ASP A 83 -2.30 10.36 -1.22
CA ASP A 83 -3.47 9.97 -2.02
C ASP A 83 -4.52 11.10 -2.05
N ILE A 84 -4.79 11.74 -0.90
CA ILE A 84 -5.69 12.91 -0.82
C ILE A 84 -5.15 14.04 -1.72
N LEU A 85 -3.86 14.36 -1.65
CA LEU A 85 -3.23 15.36 -2.53
C LEU A 85 -3.42 14.98 -4.00
N SER A 86 -3.22 13.70 -4.36
CA SER A 86 -3.42 13.20 -5.71
C SER A 86 -4.87 13.39 -6.20
N THR A 87 -5.86 13.17 -5.33
CA THR A 87 -7.28 13.39 -5.67
C THR A 87 -7.68 14.86 -5.74
N ALA A 88 -6.98 15.74 -5.02
CA ALA A 88 -7.27 17.17 -5.00
C ALA A 88 -6.85 17.91 -6.28
N ILE A 89 -5.83 17.41 -7.00
CA ILE A 89 -5.34 18.03 -8.24
C ILE A 89 -5.68 17.25 -9.51
N ALA A 90 -6.28 16.07 -9.41
CA ALA A 90 -6.61 15.27 -10.58
C ALA A 90 -8.08 15.45 -10.99
N PRO A 91 -8.29 16.03 -12.18
CA PRO A 91 -9.18 15.46 -13.17
C PRO A 91 -8.37 15.15 -14.43
N SER A 92 -7.43 14.21 -14.36
CA SER A 92 -6.87 13.59 -15.58
C SER A 92 -7.22 12.11 -15.61
N TRP A 93 -7.99 11.71 -16.63
CA TRP A 93 -8.49 10.34 -16.83
C TRP A 93 -7.37 9.30 -16.89
N GLU A 94 -6.15 9.70 -17.30
CA GLU A 94 -4.99 8.81 -17.40
C GLU A 94 -4.44 8.39 -16.03
N GLN A 95 -4.37 9.30 -15.06
CA GLN A 95 -3.89 8.98 -13.70
C GLN A 95 -4.92 8.18 -12.91
N ILE A 96 -6.20 8.51 -13.06
CA ILE A 96 -7.31 7.71 -12.50
C ILE A 96 -7.29 6.30 -13.11
N GLY A 97 -7.04 6.18 -14.42
CA GLY A 97 -6.89 4.89 -15.10
C GLY A 97 -5.74 4.05 -14.55
N LYS A 98 -4.55 4.64 -14.29
CA LYS A 98 -3.40 3.93 -13.71
C LYS A 98 -3.69 3.40 -12.30
N LEU A 99 -4.28 4.22 -11.44
CA LEU A 99 -4.68 3.81 -10.09
C LEU A 99 -5.77 2.74 -10.11
N GLY A 100 -6.78 2.90 -10.97
CA GLY A 100 -7.83 1.91 -11.17
C GLY A 100 -7.29 0.55 -11.63
N ALA A 101 -6.35 0.54 -12.57
CA ALA A 101 -5.71 -0.68 -13.06
C ALA A 101 -4.97 -1.43 -11.93
N ILE A 102 -4.21 -0.72 -11.09
CA ILE A 102 -3.50 -1.32 -9.95
C ILE A 102 -4.49 -1.95 -8.95
N ALA A 103 -5.58 -1.23 -8.64
CA ALA A 103 -6.61 -1.71 -7.71
C ALA A 103 -7.33 -2.97 -8.24
N ILE A 104 -7.63 -3.03 -9.54
CA ILE A 104 -8.24 -4.20 -10.19
C ILE A 104 -7.29 -5.39 -10.13
N ILE A 105 -6.02 -5.22 -10.53
CA ILE A 105 -5.02 -6.30 -10.51
C ILE A 105 -4.89 -6.87 -9.09
N ARG A 106 -4.78 -5.99 -8.08
CA ARG A 106 -4.70 -6.40 -6.68
C ARG A 106 -5.91 -7.22 -6.26
N THR A 107 -7.11 -6.80 -6.65
CA THR A 107 -8.35 -7.48 -6.30
C THR A 107 -8.44 -8.84 -6.97
N ALA A 108 -8.12 -8.92 -8.27
CA ALA A 108 -8.15 -10.16 -9.02
C ALA A 108 -7.15 -11.20 -8.48
N LEU A 109 -5.90 -10.79 -8.24
CA LEU A 109 -4.88 -11.68 -7.67
C LEU A 109 -5.28 -12.18 -6.28
N ASN A 110 -5.73 -11.28 -5.40
CA ASN A 110 -6.15 -11.66 -4.06
C ASN A 110 -7.37 -12.61 -4.07
N PHE A 111 -8.30 -12.40 -5.01
CA PHE A 111 -9.44 -13.27 -5.21
C PHE A 111 -9.04 -14.68 -5.67
N PHE A 112 -8.19 -14.79 -6.69
CA PHE A 112 -7.76 -16.10 -7.20
C PHE A 112 -7.00 -16.90 -6.15
N LEU A 113 -6.07 -16.26 -5.44
CA LEU A 113 -5.32 -16.91 -4.36
C LEU A 113 -6.26 -17.40 -3.25
N SER A 114 -7.20 -16.55 -2.82
CA SER A 114 -8.17 -16.93 -1.78
C SER A 114 -9.04 -18.11 -2.23
N LYS A 115 -9.42 -18.16 -3.51
CA LYS A 115 -10.23 -19.24 -4.08
C LYS A 115 -9.44 -20.56 -4.17
N GLU A 116 -8.20 -20.53 -4.64
CA GLU A 116 -7.35 -21.71 -4.75
C GLU A 116 -7.10 -22.34 -3.38
N MET A 117 -6.80 -21.53 -2.36
CA MET A 117 -6.65 -21.98 -0.98
C MET A 117 -7.93 -22.63 -0.42
N GLU A 118 -9.10 -22.13 -0.81
CA GLU A 118 -10.37 -22.72 -0.39
C GLU A 118 -10.64 -24.06 -1.07
N ASP A 119 -10.28 -24.19 -2.36
CA ASP A 119 -10.45 -25.42 -3.13
C ASP A 119 -9.48 -26.52 -2.62
N GLU A 120 -8.23 -26.20 -2.29
CA GLU A 120 -7.27 -27.12 -1.65
C GLU A 120 -7.76 -27.61 -0.27
N ARG A 121 -8.34 -26.71 0.53
CA ARG A 121 -8.86 -27.05 1.86
C ARG A 121 -10.06 -27.99 1.77
N LYS A 122 -10.91 -27.85 0.75
CA LYS A 122 -12.06 -28.74 0.51
C LYS A 122 -11.62 -30.13 0.07
N GLN A 123 -10.60 -30.23 -0.80
CA GLN A 123 -10.04 -31.52 -1.20
C GLN A 123 -9.40 -32.25 -0.01
N SER A 124 -8.62 -31.54 0.80
CA SER A 124 -7.97 -32.09 2.00
C SER A 124 -8.97 -32.56 3.08
N GLY A 125 -10.14 -31.90 3.18
CA GLY A 125 -11.21 -32.29 4.10
C GLY A 125 -11.99 -33.54 3.66
N ASN A 126 -12.16 -33.74 2.35
CA ASN A 126 -12.81 -34.95 1.81
C ASN A 126 -11.94 -36.20 1.97
N GLU A 127 -10.61 -36.08 1.83
CA GLU A 127 -9.68 -37.20 2.04
C GLU A 127 -9.76 -37.77 3.47
N GLN A 128 -9.88 -36.90 4.48
CA GLN A 128 -10.01 -37.31 5.90
C GLN A 128 -11.37 -37.96 6.20
N ALA A 129 -12.44 -37.52 5.55
CA ALA A 129 -13.77 -38.12 5.69
C ALA A 129 -13.85 -39.53 5.07
N VAL A 130 -13.17 -39.77 3.96
CA VAL A 130 -13.10 -41.09 3.28
C VAL A 130 -12.22 -42.08 4.06
N VAL A 131 -11.13 -41.62 4.70
CA VAL A 131 -10.29 -42.46 5.58
C VAL A 131 -11.02 -42.81 6.89
N ALA A 132 -11.81 -41.88 7.44
CA ALA A 132 -12.61 -42.13 8.64
C ALA A 132 -13.75 -43.15 8.40
N SER A 133 -14.36 -43.16 7.21
CA SER A 133 -15.43 -44.11 6.86
C SER A 133 -14.95 -45.52 6.49
N SER A 134 -13.67 -45.67 6.14
CA SER A 134 -13.06 -46.97 5.76
C SER A 134 -12.36 -47.69 6.92
N THR A 135 -12.33 -47.09 8.11
CA THR A 135 -11.71 -47.66 9.33
C THR A 135 -12.74 -48.25 10.31
N GLN A 136 -14.03 -48.34 9.96
CA GLN A 136 -15.01 -49.09 10.75
C GLN A 136 -15.08 -50.56 10.26
N PRO A 137 -14.83 -51.55 11.13
CA PRO A 137 -15.06 -52.97 10.84
C PRO A 137 -16.55 -53.33 10.76
#